data_AF-A0A8K0I4V3-F1
#
_entry.id   AF-A0A8K0I4V3-F1
#
_cell.length_a   1.000
_cell.length_b   1.000
_cell.length_c   1.000
_cell.angle_alpha   90.00
_cell.angle_beta   90.00
_cell.angle_gamma   90.00
#
_symmetry.space_group_name_H-M   'P 1'
#
loop_
_entity.id
_entity.type
_entity.pdbx_description
1 polymer ?
#
loop_
_entity_poly.entity_id
_entity_poly.type
_entity_poly.pdbx_seq_one_letter_code
_entity_poly.pdbx_strand_id
1 'polypeptide(L)'
;MEFMDAAEITDVSAIQRLGIEPNDVSKLVSQAFAEMTFKHGFVHCDPHAANMMVRPLPSSKWNCFGKRKPQLILLDHGLYKELDFETKTNYAALWKALIFADVNSIKENSVKLGAGEDLYALFAGVLTMRPWSRVIDPSVDHLVLEGNDGNRSELQGVLIISISS
;
A
#
# COMPACT_ATOMS: atom_id res chain seq x y z
N MET A 1 -24.89 8.33 4.05
CA MET A 1 -24.13 7.07 4.04
C MET A 1 -25.13 5.95 4.18
N GLU A 2 -25.13 4.98 3.26
CA GLU A 2 -26.00 3.80 3.32
C GLU A 2 -25.39 2.78 4.29
N PHE A 3 -26.21 2.05 5.06
CA PHE A 3 -25.72 0.93 5.86
C PHE A 3 -25.29 -0.21 4.94
N MET A 4 -24.08 -0.72 5.14
CA MET A 4 -23.51 -1.79 4.32
C MET A 4 -23.33 -3.05 5.17
N ASP A 5 -24.06 -4.11 4.83
CA ASP A 5 -23.81 -5.44 5.37
C ASP A 5 -22.56 -6.04 4.71
N ALA A 6 -21.44 -5.97 5.42
CA ALA A 6 -20.11 -6.34 4.94
C ALA A 6 -19.23 -6.78 6.12
N ALA A 7 -18.19 -7.57 5.84
CA ALA A 7 -17.18 -7.94 6.82
C ALA A 7 -16.07 -6.88 6.89
N GLU A 8 -15.47 -6.71 8.06
CA GLU A 8 -14.22 -5.98 8.20
C GLU A 8 -13.12 -6.65 7.37
N ILE A 9 -12.24 -5.85 6.77
CA ILE A 9 -11.18 -6.38 5.89
C ILE A 9 -10.15 -7.25 6.62
N THR A 10 -10.07 -7.10 7.95
CA THR A 10 -9.19 -7.84 8.85
C THR A 10 -9.81 -9.15 9.37
N ASP A 11 -11.13 -9.34 9.28
CA ASP A 11 -11.79 -10.57 9.74
C ASP A 11 -11.76 -11.65 8.66
N VAL A 12 -10.64 -12.36 8.59
CA VAL A 12 -10.42 -13.48 7.67
C VAL A 12 -11.52 -14.56 7.80
N SER A 13 -12.00 -14.81 9.01
CA SER A 13 -13.02 -15.83 9.25
C SER A 13 -14.38 -15.41 8.68
N ALA A 14 -14.78 -14.16 8.84
CA ALA A 14 -15.99 -13.62 8.21
C ALA A 14 -15.89 -13.62 6.68
N ILE A 15 -14.74 -13.20 6.13
CA ILE A 15 -14.49 -13.20 4.68
C ILE A 15 -14.68 -14.61 4.09
N GLN A 16 -14.12 -15.64 4.75
CA GLN A 16 -14.27 -17.03 4.34
C GLN A 16 -15.73 -17.51 4.44
N ARG A 17 -16.46 -17.13 5.50
CA ARG A 17 -17.90 -17.45 5.63
C ARG A 17 -18.76 -16.82 4.53
N LEU A 18 -18.33 -15.68 3.98
CA LEU A 18 -18.97 -15.04 2.82
C LEU A 18 -18.66 -15.74 1.49
N GLY A 19 -17.84 -16.80 1.50
CA GLY A 19 -17.40 -17.53 0.31
C GLY A 19 -16.36 -16.77 -0.51
N ILE A 20 -15.61 -15.86 0.12
CA ILE A 20 -14.57 -15.04 -0.53
C ILE A 20 -13.21 -15.60 -0.15
N GLU A 21 -12.29 -15.63 -1.12
CA GLU A 21 -10.89 -15.96 -0.89
C GLU A 21 -10.14 -14.73 -0.31
N PRO A 22 -9.51 -14.82 0.87
CA PRO A 22 -8.79 -13.68 1.46
C PRO A 22 -7.68 -13.12 0.56
N ASN A 23 -7.01 -13.98 -0.21
CA ASN A 23 -6.01 -13.56 -1.20
C ASN A 23 -6.60 -12.67 -2.30
N ASP A 24 -7.85 -12.90 -2.71
CA ASP A 24 -8.52 -12.06 -3.70
C ASP A 24 -8.88 -10.69 -3.12
N VAL A 25 -9.16 -10.61 -1.82
CA VAL A 25 -9.38 -9.34 -1.11
C VAL A 25 -8.08 -8.53 -1.08
N SER A 26 -6.96 -9.14 -0.68
CA SER A 26 -5.65 -8.48 -0.67
C SER A 26 -5.28 -7.94 -2.05
N LYS A 27 -5.45 -8.75 -3.11
CA LYS A 27 -5.23 -8.31 -4.49
C LYS A 27 -6.12 -7.15 -4.88
N LEU A 28 -7.42 -7.21 -4.54
CA LEU A 28 -8.38 -6.16 -4.86
C LEU A 28 -8.01 -4.83 -4.20
N VAL A 29 -7.58 -4.85 -2.94
CA VAL A 29 -7.12 -3.65 -2.22
C VAL A 29 -5.88 -3.08 -2.91
N SER A 30 -4.85 -3.90 -3.14
CA SER A 30 -3.63 -3.44 -3.81
C SER A 30 -3.92 -2.87 -5.20
N GLN A 31 -4.80 -3.52 -5.97
CA GLN A 31 -5.22 -3.03 -7.29
C GLN A 31 -5.98 -1.72 -7.20
N ALA A 32 -6.93 -1.58 -6.28
CA ALA A 32 -7.72 -0.36 -6.13
C ALA A 32 -6.82 0.85 -5.81
N PHE A 33 -5.90 0.73 -4.84
CA PHE A 33 -4.98 1.81 -4.50
C PHE A 33 -3.94 2.07 -5.60
N ALA A 34 -3.42 1.04 -6.26
CA ALA A 34 -2.52 1.21 -7.39
C ALA A 34 -3.20 1.94 -8.57
N GLU A 35 -4.45 1.62 -8.89
CA GLU A 35 -5.21 2.32 -9.92
C GLU A 35 -5.50 3.77 -9.53
N MET A 36 -5.91 4.00 -8.27
CA MET A 36 -6.10 5.36 -7.75
C MET A 36 -4.83 6.20 -7.91
N THR A 37 -3.66 5.66 -7.56
CA THR A 37 -2.37 6.36 -7.63
C THR A 37 -1.84 6.51 -9.06
N PHE A 38 -1.66 5.42 -9.80
CA PHE A 38 -0.87 5.43 -11.03
C PHE A 38 -1.70 5.65 -12.29
N LYS A 39 -2.99 5.33 -12.27
CA LYS A 39 -3.87 5.47 -13.43
C LYS A 39 -4.70 6.74 -13.33
N HIS A 40 -5.47 6.87 -12.26
CA HIS A 40 -6.41 7.97 -12.10
C HIS A 40 -5.74 9.24 -11.56
N GLY A 41 -4.90 9.13 -10.54
CA GLY A 41 -4.36 10.29 -9.83
C GLY A 41 -5.35 10.94 -8.87
N PHE A 42 -6.38 10.20 -8.46
CA PHE A 42 -7.29 10.62 -7.39
C PHE A 42 -7.18 9.58 -6.28
N VAL A 43 -6.43 9.94 -5.23
CA VAL A 43 -5.90 8.98 -4.26
C VAL A 43 -6.56 9.16 -2.91
N HIS A 44 -7.10 8.06 -2.37
CA HIS A 44 -7.49 8.00 -0.97
C HIS A 44 -6.21 7.90 -0.11
N CYS A 45 -5.93 8.91 0.70
CA CYS A 45 -4.67 9.04 1.44
C CYS A 45 -4.66 8.31 2.79
N ASP A 46 -5.79 7.72 3.21
CA ASP A 46 -5.89 6.97 4.47
C ASP A 46 -6.36 5.51 4.27
N PRO A 47 -5.49 4.59 3.82
CA PRO A 47 -5.82 3.18 3.61
C PRO A 47 -5.96 2.38 4.93
N HIS A 48 -6.39 3.00 6.03
CA HIS A 48 -6.56 2.30 7.30
C HIS A 48 -7.64 1.21 7.20
N ALA A 49 -7.40 0.07 7.86
CA ALA A 49 -8.31 -1.08 7.81
C ALA A 49 -9.75 -0.75 8.24
N ALA A 50 -9.91 0.15 9.21
CA ALA A 50 -11.23 0.60 9.67
C ALA A 50 -12.04 1.37 8.61
N ASN A 51 -11.39 1.90 7.57
CA ASN A 51 -12.06 2.58 6.46
C ASN A 51 -12.45 1.63 5.33
N MET A 52 -12.19 0.34 5.48
CA MET A 52 -12.39 -0.67 4.44
C MET A 52 -13.22 -1.85 4.93
N MET A 53 -14.25 -2.18 4.15
CA MET A 53 -15.04 -3.39 4.34
C MET A 53 -15.10 -4.20 3.04
N VAL A 54 -15.44 -5.47 3.15
CA VAL A 54 -15.60 -6.36 2.01
C VAL A 54 -16.90 -7.14 2.10
N ARG A 55 -17.57 -7.25 0.97
CA ARG A 55 -18.73 -8.14 0.79
C ARG A 55 -18.63 -8.88 -0.52
N PRO A 56 -19.44 -9.91 -0.76
CA PRO A 56 -19.56 -10.49 -2.08
C PRO A 56 -20.14 -9.46 -3.04
N LEU A 57 -19.54 -9.34 -4.22
CA LEU A 57 -20.08 -8.49 -5.28
C LEU A 57 -21.55 -8.90 -5.55
N PRO A 58 -22.53 -7.97 -5.52
CA PRO A 58 -23.94 -8.32 -5.60
C PRO A 58 -24.31 -9.11 -6.86
N SER A 59 -23.63 -8.84 -7.98
CA SER A 59 -23.81 -9.57 -9.24
C SER A 59 -23.02 -10.88 -9.33
N SER A 60 -22.14 -11.18 -8.38
CA SER A 60 -21.33 -12.40 -8.38
C SER A 60 -22.15 -13.61 -7.96
N LYS A 61 -22.20 -14.59 -8.86
CA LYS A 61 -22.62 -15.96 -8.57
C LYS A 61 -21.47 -16.74 -7.95
N TRP A 62 -21.80 -17.88 -7.34
CA TRP A 62 -20.81 -18.88 -6.93
C TRP A 62 -20.14 -19.47 -8.17
N ASN A 63 -18.82 -19.61 -8.15
CA ASN A 63 -18.09 -20.35 -9.18
C ASN A 63 -18.06 -21.86 -8.86
N CYS A 64 -17.50 -22.67 -9.78
CA CYS A 64 -17.39 -24.12 -9.62
C CYS A 64 -16.57 -24.58 -8.41
N PHE A 65 -15.76 -23.69 -7.82
CA PHE A 65 -14.98 -23.93 -6.61
C PHE A 65 -15.69 -23.45 -5.34
N GLY A 66 -16.96 -23.05 -5.43
CA GLY A 66 -17.69 -22.52 -4.28
C GLY A 66 -17.10 -21.20 -3.77
N LYS A 67 -16.67 -20.29 -4.67
CA LYS A 67 -16.19 -18.96 -4.30
C LYS A 67 -16.98 -17.84 -5.00
N ARG A 68 -16.98 -16.65 -4.40
CA ARG A 68 -17.61 -15.43 -4.91
C ARG A 68 -16.57 -14.32 -5.06
N LYS A 69 -16.79 -13.42 -6.03
CA LYS A 69 -15.91 -12.26 -6.22
C LYS A 69 -16.11 -11.24 -5.09
N PRO A 70 -15.04 -10.68 -4.51
CA PRO A 70 -15.15 -9.61 -3.53
C PRO A 70 -15.56 -8.28 -4.17
N GLN A 71 -16.23 -7.45 -3.38
CA GLN A 71 -16.41 -6.02 -3.59
C GLN A 71 -15.83 -5.28 -2.39
N LEU A 72 -14.87 -4.40 -2.64
CA LEU A 72 -14.29 -3.50 -1.64
C LEU A 72 -15.22 -2.30 -1.45
N ILE A 73 -15.42 -1.91 -0.20
CA ILE A 73 -16.20 -0.75 0.22
C ILE A 73 -15.26 0.18 0.97
N LEU A 74 -15.16 1.43 0.51
CA LEU A 74 -14.45 2.51 1.19
C LEU A 74 -15.49 3.34 1.95
N LEU A 75 -15.23 3.66 3.22
CA LEU A 75 -16.18 4.33 4.10
C LEU A 75 -15.86 5.82 4.27
N ASP A 76 -14.65 6.10 4.74
CA ASP A 76 -14.17 7.47 4.88
C ASP A 76 -13.79 8.00 3.48
N HIS A 77 -14.18 9.24 3.20
CA HIS A 77 -13.80 9.92 1.98
C HIS A 77 -13.29 11.35 2.26
N GLY A 78 -12.86 11.64 3.49
CA GLY A 78 -12.39 12.95 3.91
C GLY A 78 -10.96 13.29 3.46
N LEU A 79 -10.15 12.29 3.12
CA LEU A 79 -8.73 12.46 2.78
C LEU A 79 -8.41 11.99 1.36
N TYR A 80 -8.75 12.83 0.38
CA TYR A 80 -8.35 12.63 -1.02
C TYR A 80 -7.33 13.66 -1.48
N LYS A 81 -6.45 13.23 -2.38
CA LYS A 81 -5.52 14.10 -3.08
C LYS A 81 -5.55 13.82 -4.58
N GLU A 82 -5.57 14.89 -5.36
CA GLU A 82 -5.28 14.83 -6.79
C GLU A 82 -3.78 14.92 -7.04
N LEU A 83 -3.26 13.99 -7.82
CA LEU A 83 -1.88 13.93 -8.28
C LEU A 83 -1.83 14.28 -9.77
N ASP A 84 -1.05 15.29 -10.10
CA ASP A 84 -0.78 15.62 -11.50
C ASP A 84 0.06 14.53 -12.19
N PHE A 85 0.19 14.65 -13.52
CA PHE A 85 0.89 13.67 -14.33
C PHE A 85 2.37 13.53 -13.94
N GLU A 86 3.03 14.64 -13.60
CA GLU A 86 4.44 14.67 -13.23
C GLU A 86 4.66 13.95 -11.90
N THR A 87 3.87 14.27 -10.88
CA THR A 87 3.91 13.63 -9.56
C THR A 87 3.67 12.13 -9.68
N LYS A 88 2.67 11.70 -10.45
CA LYS A 88 2.42 10.26 -10.69
C LYS A 88 3.61 9.56 -11.34
N THR A 89 4.19 10.19 -12.35
CA THR A 89 5.31 9.63 -13.11
C THR A 89 6.57 9.53 -12.24
N ASN A 90 6.89 10.60 -11.49
CA ASN A 90 8.03 10.64 -10.58
C ASN A 90 7.86 9.65 -9.43
N TYR A 91 6.64 9.48 -8.90
CA TYR A 91 6.35 8.48 -7.87
C TYR A 91 6.48 7.05 -8.39
N ALA A 92 6.02 6.77 -9.62
CA ALA A 92 6.22 5.48 -10.26
C ALA A 92 7.71 5.19 -10.51
N ALA A 93 8.46 6.21 -10.96
CA ALA A 93 9.91 6.11 -11.15
C ALA A 93 10.65 5.88 -9.82
N LEU A 94 10.22 6.51 -8.74
CA LEU A 94 10.76 6.26 -7.40
C LEU A 94 10.52 4.81 -6.96
N TRP A 95 9.29 4.29 -7.07
CA TRP A 95 9.02 2.88 -6.73
C TRP A 95 9.84 1.90 -7.58
N LYS A 96 10.00 2.18 -8.87
CA LYS A 96 10.90 1.40 -9.74
C LYS A 96 12.34 1.44 -9.21
N ALA A 97 12.85 2.62 -8.88
CA ALA A 97 14.20 2.79 -8.37
C ALA A 97 14.41 2.05 -7.03
N LEU A 98 13.43 2.10 -6.13
CA LEU A 98 13.42 1.37 -4.86
C LEU A 98 13.49 -0.15 -5.10
N ILE A 99 12.66 -0.69 -6.01
CA ILE A 99 12.66 -2.12 -6.33
C ILE A 99 14.03 -2.59 -6.85
N PHE A 100 14.66 -1.80 -7.72
CA PHE A 100 15.96 -2.12 -8.32
C PHE A 100 17.17 -1.65 -7.51
N ALA A 101 16.98 -1.13 -6.29
CA ALA A 101 18.04 -0.59 -5.44
C ALA A 101 18.93 0.48 -6.17
N ASP A 102 18.34 1.25 -7.10
CA ASP A 102 19.04 2.27 -7.87
C ASP A 102 19.12 3.58 -7.06
N VAL A 103 20.22 3.75 -6.33
CA VAL A 103 20.47 4.90 -5.45
C VAL A 103 20.37 6.24 -6.16
N ASN A 104 20.88 6.35 -7.39
CA ASN A 104 20.88 7.60 -8.13
C ASN A 104 19.45 7.99 -8.50
N SER A 105 18.69 7.02 -9.03
CA SER A 105 17.28 7.22 -9.37
C SER A 105 16.40 7.45 -8.12
N ILE A 106 16.72 6.83 -6.98
CA ILE A 106 16.02 7.09 -5.70
C ILE A 106 16.22 8.57 -5.31
N LYS A 107 17.46 9.06 -5.32
CA LYS A 107 17.76 10.46 -4.97
C LYS A 107 17.06 11.43 -5.92
N GLU A 108 17.21 11.23 -7.22
CA GLU A 108 16.63 12.10 -8.25
C GLU A 108 15.11 12.21 -8.10
N ASN A 109 14.40 11.08 -8.01
CA ASN A 109 12.93 11.09 -7.95
C ASN A 109 12.42 11.55 -6.58
N SER A 110 13.17 11.33 -5.49
CA SER A 110 12.84 11.89 -4.16
C SER A 110 12.90 13.42 -4.16
N VAL A 111 13.93 14.00 -4.79
CA VAL A 111 14.05 15.46 -4.94
C VAL A 111 12.89 16.02 -5.76
N LYS A 112 12.53 15.38 -6.88
CA LYS A 112 11.38 15.78 -7.70
C LYS A 112 10.04 15.74 -6.96
N LEU A 113 9.93 14.89 -5.95
CA LEU A 113 8.75 14.80 -5.08
C LEU A 113 8.81 15.73 -3.85
N GLY A 114 9.83 16.57 -3.75
CA GLY A 114 9.96 17.58 -2.72
C GLY A 114 10.62 17.11 -1.42
N ALA A 115 11.25 15.94 -1.39
CA ALA A 115 11.99 15.48 -0.20
C ALA A 115 13.24 16.34 0.10
N GLY A 116 13.79 17.03 -0.90
CA GLY A 116 15.07 17.75 -0.78
C GLY A 116 16.29 16.85 -1.01
N GLU A 117 17.47 17.45 -1.13
CA GLU A 117 18.69 16.73 -1.56
C GLU A 117 19.28 15.79 -0.50
N ASP A 118 18.97 16.03 0.78
CA ASP A 118 19.58 15.34 1.92
C ASP A 118 18.64 14.33 2.60
N LEU A 119 17.34 14.33 2.27
CA LEU A 119 16.34 13.49 2.95
C LEU A 119 15.84 12.30 2.13
N TYR A 120 16.43 12.01 0.95
CA TYR A 120 16.00 10.89 0.11
C TYR A 120 16.08 9.53 0.82
N ALA A 121 17.09 9.33 1.69
CA ALA A 121 17.22 8.09 2.46
C ALA A 121 16.11 7.94 3.51
N LEU A 122 15.74 9.05 4.17
CA LEU A 122 14.62 9.09 5.11
C LEU A 122 13.29 8.87 4.37
N PHE A 123 13.09 9.55 3.25
CA PHE A 123 11.88 9.42 2.44
C PHE A 123 11.68 7.99 1.92
N ALA A 124 12.76 7.38 1.40
CA ALA A 124 12.75 5.97 1.03
C ALA A 124 12.43 5.06 2.22
N GLY A 125 13.00 5.35 3.39
CA GLY A 125 12.74 4.60 4.63
C GLY A 125 11.28 4.68 5.09
N VAL A 126 10.65 5.86 5.01
CA VAL A 126 9.23 6.04 5.32
C VAL A 126 8.33 5.28 4.34
N LEU A 127 8.65 5.31 3.05
CA LEU A 127 7.84 4.63 2.02
C LEU A 127 7.92 3.10 2.10
N THR A 128 9.11 2.57 2.37
CA THR A 128 9.37 1.12 2.38
C THR A 128 9.27 0.51 3.76
N MET A 129 9.27 1.34 4.80
CA MET A 129 9.42 0.93 6.19
C MET A 129 10.69 0.10 6.42
N ARG A 130 11.78 0.47 5.73
CA ARG A 130 13.09 -0.21 5.81
C ARG A 130 14.21 0.78 6.12
N PRO A 131 15.25 0.37 6.86
CA PRO A 131 16.45 1.18 6.99
C PRO A 131 17.16 1.30 5.64
N TRP A 132 17.91 2.39 5.44
CA TRP A 132 18.60 2.67 4.18
C TRP A 132 19.49 1.51 3.69
N SER A 133 20.18 0.84 4.61
CA SER A 133 21.03 -0.33 4.31
C SER A 133 20.26 -1.48 3.65
N ARG A 134 18.98 -1.65 3.98
CA ARG A 134 18.09 -2.65 3.35
C ARG A 134 17.51 -2.14 2.04
N VAL A 135 17.22 -0.85 1.91
CA VAL A 135 16.69 -0.24 0.67
C VAL A 135 17.68 -0.35 -0.50
N ILE A 136 18.99 -0.32 -0.23
CA ILE A 136 20.04 -0.39 -1.26
C ILE A 136 20.63 -1.79 -1.43
N ASP A 137 20.05 -2.81 -0.79
CA ASP A 137 20.51 -4.18 -0.90
C ASP A 137 20.10 -4.74 -2.29
N PRO A 138 21.04 -5.31 -3.08
CA PRO A 138 20.75 -5.79 -4.43
C PRO A 138 19.98 -7.12 -4.47
N SER A 139 19.70 -7.75 -3.32
CA SER A 139 18.87 -8.96 -3.25
C SER A 139 17.45 -8.71 -3.75
N VAL A 140 16.81 -9.72 -4.36
CA VAL A 140 15.49 -9.55 -5.01
C VAL A 140 14.38 -9.27 -4.00
N ASP A 141 14.55 -9.73 -2.77
CA ASP A 141 13.58 -9.69 -1.67
C ASP A 141 13.93 -8.65 -0.60
N HIS A 142 14.85 -7.72 -0.89
CA HIS A 142 15.35 -6.74 0.09
C HIS A 142 14.28 -5.91 0.81
N LEU A 143 13.16 -5.64 0.12
CA LEU A 143 12.02 -4.90 0.65
C LEU A 143 10.94 -5.78 1.31
N VAL A 144 11.01 -7.12 1.19
CA VAL A 144 9.98 -8.03 1.71
C VAL A 144 9.99 -8.03 3.23
N LEU A 145 8.90 -7.62 3.87
CA LEU A 145 8.74 -7.65 5.32
C LEU A 145 8.42 -9.08 5.80
N GLU A 146 9.41 -9.79 6.34
CA GLU A 146 9.14 -11.06 7.01
C GLU A 146 8.48 -10.82 8.37
N GLY A 147 7.46 -11.60 8.72
CA GLY A 147 6.64 -11.43 9.93
C GLY A 147 7.31 -11.80 11.26
N ASN A 148 8.64 -11.79 11.32
CA ASN A 148 9.41 -12.21 12.50
C ASN A 148 9.57 -11.04 13.48
N ASP A 149 9.68 -11.34 14.78
CA ASP A 149 9.72 -10.30 15.83
C ASP A 149 10.89 -9.31 15.70
N GLY A 150 12.01 -9.73 15.11
CA GLY A 150 13.15 -8.83 14.81
C GLY A 150 12.81 -7.71 13.82
N ASN A 151 12.00 -7.99 12.80
CA ASN A 151 11.58 -6.98 11.82
C ASN A 151 10.58 -5.99 12.43
N ARG A 152 9.77 -6.41 13.40
CA ARG A 152 8.85 -5.49 14.12
C ARG A 152 9.63 -4.44 14.92
N SER A 153 10.77 -4.82 15.50
CA SER A 153 11.65 -3.88 16.20
C SER A 153 12.35 -2.92 15.23
N GLU A 154 12.79 -3.39 14.05
CA GLU A 154 13.34 -2.52 12.99
C GLU A 154 12.31 -1.50 12.49
N LEU A 155 11.05 -1.92 12.29
CA LEU A 155 9.93 -1.06 11.89
C LEU A 155 9.67 0.05 12.92
N GLN A 156 9.73 -0.27 14.22
CA GLN A 156 9.61 0.71 15.29
C GLN A 156 10.78 1.71 15.31
N GLY A 157 12.00 1.26 14.98
CA GLY A 157 13.19 2.13 14.90
C GLY A 157 13.10 3.18 13.79
N VAL A 158 12.59 2.81 12.60
CA VAL A 158 12.39 3.75 11.47
C VAL A 158 11.37 4.84 11.83
N LEU A 159 10.31 4.47 12.56
CA LEU A 159 9.29 5.42 13.00
C LEU A 159 9.84 6.42 14.04
N ILE A 160 10.69 5.98 14.97
CA ILE A 160 11.19 6.81 16.09
C ILE A 160 12.26 7.81 15.63
N ILE A 161 13.17 7.41 14.73
CA ILE A 161 14.24 8.28 14.22
C ILE A 161 13.66 9.47 13.42
N SER A 162 12.51 9.27 12.78
CA SER A 162 11.80 10.31 12.01
C SER A 162 11.16 11.42 12.86
N ILE A 163 11.09 11.26 14.19
CA ILE A 163 10.45 12.21 15.12
C ILE A 163 11.49 12.90 16.03
N SER A 164 12.77 12.53 15.91
CA SER A 164 13.82 12.97 16.83
C SER A 164 15.01 13.68 16.16
N SER A 165 14.82 14.22 14.94
CA SER A 165 15.82 15.05 14.24
C SER A 165 15.27 16.43 13.91
#